data_AF-A0A146KD58-F1
#
_entry.id   AF-A0A146KD58-F1
#
_cell.length_a   1.000
_cell.length_b   1.000
_cell.length_c   1.000
_cell.angle_alpha   90.00
_cell.angle_beta   90.00
_cell.angle_gamma   90.00
#
_symmetry.space_group_name_H-M   'P 1'
#
loop_
_entity.id
_entity.type
_entity.pdbx_description
1 polymer ?
#
loop_
_entity_poly.entity_id
_entity_poly.type
_entity_poly.pdbx_seq_one_letter_code
_entity_poly.pdbx_strand_id
1 'polypeptide(L)'
;KLQYIHLPALKQYEGEFNLDWSVSTDSVVLSKIAEKTHIHNSLIIKPEKCFSLESSHSIQILILDIATEIPMGCFTERKQLQFVSCQQVQIIRAKAFQQCNSLRKVKSKSLQIIKCRGFSGCLKLSQIDLDNVVELQSDAFFNCNCLVQLKMNKLKSIPQSCFEFCPSLRQIIADKLENVDQRAFGFQCSNVNIVCKNDLTPFGWKKCKEEKLQEA
;
A
#
# COMPACT_ATOMS: atom_id res chain seq x y z
N LYS A 1 9.61 14.22 -19.63
CA LYS A 1 8.30 14.87 -19.87
C LYS A 1 7.31 14.29 -18.88
N LEU A 2 6.71 15.11 -18.00
CA LEU A 2 5.66 14.67 -17.09
C LEU A 2 4.52 14.02 -17.91
N GLN A 3 4.22 12.75 -17.65
CA GLN A 3 3.07 12.08 -18.25
C GLN A 3 1.81 12.47 -17.50
N TYR A 4 1.14 13.52 -18.00
CA TYR A 4 -0.25 13.76 -17.69
C TYR A 4 -1.07 12.71 -18.45
N ILE A 5 -1.96 12.00 -17.76
CA ILE A 5 -2.99 11.27 -18.51
C ILE A 5 -3.89 12.34 -19.14
N HIS A 6 -3.75 12.49 -20.44
CA HIS A 6 -4.60 13.34 -21.26
C HIS A 6 -6.03 12.77 -21.20
N LEU A 7 -7.03 13.64 -20.98
CA LEU A 7 -8.46 13.27 -20.88
C LEU A 7 -8.99 12.24 -21.91
N PRO A 8 -8.52 12.16 -23.17
CA PRO A 8 -9.02 11.20 -24.17
C PRO A 8 -8.96 9.74 -23.75
N ALA A 9 -7.99 9.33 -22.92
CA ALA A 9 -7.92 7.95 -22.42
C ALA A 9 -9.03 7.63 -21.40
N LEU A 10 -9.63 8.65 -20.78
CA LEU A 10 -10.77 8.52 -19.86
C LEU A 10 -12.12 8.79 -20.55
N LYS A 11 -12.12 9.40 -21.75
CA LYS A 11 -13.34 9.66 -22.53
C LYS A 11 -14.12 8.41 -22.93
N GLN A 12 -13.45 7.26 -23.08
CA GLN A 12 -14.14 6.00 -23.38
C GLN A 12 -15.03 5.48 -22.23
N TYR A 13 -14.95 6.09 -21.05
CA TYR A 13 -15.77 5.78 -19.88
C TYR A 13 -16.72 6.95 -19.51
N GLU A 14 -16.83 8.00 -20.34
CA GLU A 14 -17.72 9.17 -20.13
C GLU A 14 -19.22 8.81 -20.09
N GLY A 15 -19.61 7.64 -20.61
CA GLY A 15 -21.01 7.20 -20.64
C GLY A 15 -21.55 6.57 -19.35
N GLU A 16 -20.70 6.28 -18.37
CA GLU A 16 -21.12 5.50 -17.18
C GLU A 16 -21.26 6.32 -15.88
N PHE A 17 -20.78 7.57 -15.79
CA PHE A 17 -20.67 8.24 -14.49
C PHE A 17 -20.98 9.74 -14.51
N ASN A 18 -21.94 10.13 -13.67
CA ASN A 18 -22.52 11.48 -13.58
C ASN A 18 -21.63 12.44 -12.74
N LEU A 19 -21.32 13.59 -13.37
CA LEU A 19 -21.04 14.96 -12.88
C LEU A 19 -20.28 15.18 -11.54
N ASP A 20 -18.98 15.50 -11.68
CA ASP A 20 -18.17 16.49 -10.90
C ASP A 20 -16.68 16.10 -10.82
N TRP A 21 -16.05 15.89 -11.99
CA TRP A 21 -14.64 15.54 -12.09
C TRP A 21 -13.82 16.74 -12.59
N SER A 22 -13.08 17.41 -11.71
CA SER A 22 -12.02 18.35 -12.12
C SER A 22 -10.67 17.65 -12.10
N VAL A 23 -10.20 17.20 -13.28
CA VAL A 23 -8.78 16.82 -13.45
C VAL A 23 -7.97 18.10 -13.34
N SER A 24 -7.41 18.35 -12.17
CA SER A 24 -6.55 19.50 -11.96
C SER A 24 -5.14 19.18 -12.42
N THR A 25 -4.74 19.84 -13.49
CA THR A 25 -3.38 19.91 -14.02
C THR A 25 -2.55 20.96 -13.30
N ASP A 26 -2.87 21.32 -12.04
CA ASP A 26 -2.26 22.48 -11.34
C ASP A 26 -0.74 22.39 -11.40
N SER A 27 -0.20 23.15 -12.36
CA SER A 27 1.17 23.00 -12.82
C SER A 27 2.15 23.43 -11.74
N VAL A 28 1.68 24.22 -10.76
CA VAL A 28 2.44 24.72 -9.62
C VAL A 28 2.67 23.62 -8.58
N VAL A 29 1.67 22.75 -8.34
CA VAL A 29 1.84 21.61 -7.43
C VAL A 29 2.74 20.56 -8.08
N LEU A 30 2.54 20.30 -9.37
CA LEU A 30 3.33 19.35 -10.14
C LEU A 30 4.77 19.82 -10.36
N SER A 31 5.01 21.11 -10.57
CA SER A 31 6.36 21.69 -10.64
C SER A 31 7.07 21.63 -9.29
N LYS A 32 6.41 21.99 -8.19
CA LYS A 32 6.99 21.88 -6.83
C LYS A 32 7.34 20.45 -6.45
N ILE A 33 6.54 19.46 -6.86
CA ILE A 33 6.83 18.04 -6.61
C ILE A 33 7.99 17.56 -7.50
N ALA A 34 7.99 17.92 -8.79
CA ALA A 34 9.09 17.59 -9.71
C ALA A 34 10.42 18.23 -9.28
N GLU A 35 10.40 19.50 -8.84
CA GLU A 35 11.55 20.26 -8.35
C GLU A 35 12.09 19.70 -7.03
N LYS A 36 11.22 19.35 -6.07
CA LYS A 36 11.65 18.82 -4.77
C LYS A 36 12.07 17.35 -4.80
N THR A 37 11.65 16.58 -5.81
CA THR A 37 11.92 15.15 -5.86
C THR A 37 12.89 14.74 -6.98
N HIS A 38 13.19 15.61 -7.94
CA HIS A 38 13.90 15.28 -9.19
C HIS A 38 13.22 14.16 -10.02
N ILE A 39 11.93 13.88 -9.79
CA ILE A 39 11.22 12.78 -10.46
C ILE A 39 10.31 13.32 -11.57
N HIS A 40 10.50 12.79 -12.77
CA HIS A 40 9.62 12.99 -13.92
C HIS A 40 8.65 11.78 -14.02
N ASN A 41 7.37 12.02 -14.33
CA ASN A 41 6.26 11.03 -14.51
C ASN A 41 5.34 10.81 -13.29
N SER A 42 4.61 11.87 -12.92
CA SER A 42 3.62 11.86 -11.84
C SER A 42 2.19 11.97 -12.36
N LEU A 43 1.26 11.23 -11.77
CA LEU A 43 -0.17 11.29 -11.99
C LEU A 43 -0.89 11.76 -10.72
N ILE A 44 -1.73 12.80 -10.84
CA ILE A 44 -2.64 13.26 -9.78
C ILE A 44 -4.06 12.87 -10.18
N ILE A 45 -4.79 12.20 -9.27
CA ILE A 45 -6.19 11.82 -9.47
C ILE A 45 -7.01 12.47 -8.34
N LYS A 46 -7.97 13.33 -8.71
CA LYS A 46 -8.86 14.09 -7.81
C LYS A 46 -10.31 13.57 -7.62
N PRO A 47 -10.71 12.35 -7.96
CA PRO A 47 -12.04 11.86 -7.64
C PRO A 47 -12.11 11.24 -6.25
N GLU A 48 -13.32 11.13 -5.72
CA GLU A 48 -13.60 10.39 -4.49
C GLU A 48 -13.24 8.89 -4.60
N LYS A 49 -13.27 8.33 -5.82
CA LYS A 49 -12.87 6.95 -6.13
C LYS A 49 -11.93 6.92 -7.32
N CYS A 50 -10.81 6.21 -7.19
CA CYS A 50 -9.85 6.04 -8.30
C CYS A 50 -10.41 5.10 -9.38
N PHE A 51 -10.08 5.27 -10.66
CA PHE A 51 -10.50 4.33 -11.72
C PHE A 51 -9.31 3.58 -12.34
N SER A 52 -9.60 2.42 -12.94
CA SER A 52 -8.63 1.65 -13.70
C SER A 52 -8.01 2.51 -14.79
N LEU A 53 -6.68 2.61 -14.76
CA LEU A 53 -5.92 3.18 -15.86
C LEU A 53 -5.49 2.00 -16.70
N GLU A 54 -5.93 1.85 -17.95
CA GLU A 54 -5.53 0.70 -18.77
C GLU A 54 -4.20 0.94 -19.51
N SER A 55 -3.88 2.20 -19.86
CA SER A 55 -2.84 2.51 -20.86
C SER A 55 -1.55 3.14 -20.32
N SER A 56 -1.48 3.55 -19.06
CA SER A 56 -0.33 4.33 -18.57
C SER A 56 0.74 3.47 -17.87
N HIS A 57 1.67 2.95 -18.67
CA HIS A 57 2.72 2.03 -18.21
C HIS A 57 3.96 2.74 -17.66
N SER A 58 4.07 4.06 -17.79
CA SER A 58 5.27 4.82 -17.40
C SER A 58 5.09 5.70 -16.16
N ILE A 59 3.93 5.64 -15.48
CA ILE A 59 3.72 6.39 -14.23
C ILE A 59 4.62 5.82 -13.14
N GLN A 60 5.38 6.72 -12.50
CA GLN A 60 6.24 6.39 -11.38
C GLN A 60 5.70 6.93 -10.06
N ILE A 61 4.96 8.04 -10.10
CA ILE A 61 4.35 8.66 -8.92
C ILE A 61 2.85 8.73 -9.10
N LEU A 62 2.10 8.23 -8.12
CA LEU A 62 0.65 8.39 -8.00
C LEU A 62 0.32 9.27 -6.79
N ILE A 63 -0.51 10.28 -7.00
CA ILE A 63 -1.02 11.14 -5.94
C ILE A 63 -2.54 11.11 -6.00
N LEU A 64 -3.15 10.64 -4.92
CA LEU A 64 -4.60 10.62 -4.71
C LEU A 64 -4.92 11.60 -3.59
N ASP A 65 -5.46 12.76 -3.98
CA ASP A 65 -5.63 13.88 -3.04
C ASP A 65 -6.90 13.71 -2.20
N ILE A 66 -8.03 13.40 -2.86
CA ILE A 66 -9.33 13.29 -2.20
C ILE A 66 -9.95 11.89 -2.26
N ALA A 67 -9.31 10.94 -2.94
CA ALA A 67 -9.86 9.59 -3.04
C ALA A 67 -9.97 8.95 -1.66
N THR A 68 -11.12 8.37 -1.36
CA THR A 68 -11.39 7.63 -0.11
C THR A 68 -11.19 6.13 -0.31
N GLU A 69 -11.25 5.64 -1.54
CA GLU A 69 -11.09 4.24 -1.89
C GLU A 69 -10.28 4.08 -3.18
N ILE A 70 -9.41 3.07 -3.20
CA ILE A 70 -8.76 2.57 -4.42
C ILE A 70 -9.46 1.28 -4.84
N PRO A 71 -10.11 1.24 -6.02
CA PRO A 71 -10.86 0.07 -6.45
C PRO A 71 -10.01 -1.14 -6.79
N MET A 72 -10.74 -2.25 -6.94
CA MET A 72 -10.17 -3.56 -7.19
C MET A 72 -9.32 -3.55 -8.46
N GLY A 73 -8.09 -4.02 -8.36
CA GLY A 73 -7.19 -4.18 -9.49
C GLY A 73 -6.74 -2.90 -10.20
N CYS A 74 -7.13 -1.72 -9.73
CA CYS A 74 -6.98 -0.43 -10.40
C CYS A 74 -5.55 -0.12 -10.90
N PHE A 75 -4.53 -0.57 -10.17
CA PHE A 75 -3.11 -0.39 -10.49
C PHE A 75 -2.35 -1.72 -10.56
N THR A 76 -3.05 -2.82 -10.85
CA THR A 76 -2.39 -4.12 -11.04
C THR A 76 -1.29 -4.02 -12.09
N GLU A 77 -0.14 -4.65 -11.82
CA GLU A 77 1.01 -4.75 -12.72
C GLU A 77 1.57 -3.41 -13.21
N ARG A 78 1.36 -2.31 -12.47
CA ARG A 78 2.04 -1.03 -12.74
C ARG A 78 3.50 -1.10 -12.30
N LYS A 79 4.31 -1.84 -13.08
CA LYS A 79 5.72 -2.19 -12.79
C LYS A 79 6.68 -1.00 -12.73
N GLN A 80 6.27 0.18 -13.18
CA GLN A 80 7.04 1.42 -13.08
C GLN A 80 6.63 2.30 -11.89
N LEU A 81 5.49 2.01 -11.24
CA LEU A 81 5.03 2.78 -10.09
C LEU A 81 6.01 2.59 -8.93
N GLN A 82 6.53 3.70 -8.40
CA GLN A 82 7.55 3.73 -7.35
C GLN A 82 7.06 4.39 -6.07
N PHE A 83 6.16 5.37 -6.19
CA PHE A 83 5.66 6.13 -5.06
C PHE A 83 4.15 6.35 -5.19
N VAL A 84 3.44 6.13 -4.09
CA VAL A 84 2.01 6.45 -3.95
C VAL A 84 1.84 7.38 -2.76
N SER A 85 1.10 8.48 -2.93
CA SER A 85 0.61 9.31 -1.84
C SER A 85 -0.90 9.33 -1.88
N CYS A 86 -1.55 8.74 -0.88
CA CYS A 86 -3.00 8.61 -0.78
C CYS A 86 -3.47 8.99 0.62
N GLN A 87 -3.49 10.30 0.90
CA GLN A 87 -3.65 10.81 2.26
C GLN A 87 -5.04 10.53 2.84
N GLN A 88 -6.08 10.60 2.00
CA GLN A 88 -7.49 10.42 2.39
C GLN A 88 -8.03 9.01 2.13
N VAL A 89 -7.25 8.15 1.45
CA VAL A 89 -7.70 6.79 1.13
C VAL A 89 -7.81 5.98 2.42
N GLN A 90 -9.00 5.43 2.66
CA GLN A 90 -9.34 4.57 3.78
C GLN A 90 -9.29 3.10 3.38
N ILE A 91 -9.64 2.78 2.14
CA ILE A 91 -9.78 1.39 1.67
C ILE A 91 -8.96 1.16 0.41
N ILE A 92 -8.12 0.12 0.46
CA ILE A 92 -7.45 -0.46 -0.70
C ILE A 92 -8.15 -1.77 -1.01
N ARG A 93 -8.87 -1.82 -2.14
CA ARG A 93 -9.59 -3.02 -2.57
C ARG A 93 -8.65 -4.10 -3.09
N ALA A 94 -9.24 -5.26 -3.35
CA ALA A 94 -8.49 -6.45 -3.70
C ALA A 94 -7.61 -6.20 -4.93
N LYS A 95 -6.36 -6.70 -4.89
CA LYS A 95 -5.39 -6.59 -6.00
C LYS A 95 -5.06 -5.16 -6.46
N ALA A 96 -5.47 -4.11 -5.74
CA ALA A 96 -5.34 -2.72 -6.19
C ALA A 96 -3.93 -2.35 -6.67
N PHE A 97 -2.87 -2.81 -5.96
CA PHE A 97 -1.47 -2.63 -6.34
C PHE A 97 -0.75 -3.96 -6.57
N GLN A 98 -1.47 -5.03 -6.91
CA GLN A 98 -0.85 -6.34 -7.11
C GLN A 98 0.23 -6.24 -8.20
N GLN A 99 1.40 -6.86 -7.97
CA GLN A 99 2.54 -6.89 -8.89
C GLN A 99 3.07 -5.51 -9.31
N CYS A 100 2.88 -4.47 -8.49
CA CYS A 100 3.60 -3.20 -8.61
C CYS A 100 5.06 -3.39 -8.15
N ASN A 101 5.85 -4.14 -8.91
CA ASN A 101 7.17 -4.64 -8.45
C ASN A 101 8.19 -3.53 -8.13
N SER A 102 8.02 -2.34 -8.71
CA SER A 102 8.89 -1.19 -8.42
C SER A 102 8.39 -0.28 -7.30
N LEU A 103 7.22 -0.54 -6.71
CA LEU A 103 6.62 0.31 -5.70
C LEU A 103 7.49 0.27 -4.45
N ARG A 104 8.08 1.40 -4.08
CA ARG A 104 9.01 1.52 -2.94
C ARG A 104 8.32 2.08 -1.71
N LYS A 105 7.41 3.03 -1.93
CA LYS A 105 6.84 3.84 -0.86
C LYS A 105 5.36 4.15 -1.07
N VAL A 106 4.58 3.98 -0.02
CA VAL A 106 3.16 4.34 0.05
C VAL A 106 2.95 5.22 1.26
N LYS A 107 2.61 6.50 1.04
CA LYS A 107 2.24 7.42 2.10
C LYS A 107 0.73 7.48 2.26
N SER A 108 0.24 7.24 3.46
CA SER A 108 -1.19 7.37 3.78
C SER A 108 -1.39 7.80 5.23
N LYS A 109 -2.39 8.66 5.46
CA LYS A 109 -2.80 9.06 6.82
C LYS A 109 -4.07 8.37 7.26
N SER A 110 -4.97 8.06 6.34
CA SER A 110 -6.31 7.56 6.67
C SER A 110 -6.53 6.08 6.34
N LEU A 111 -5.50 5.37 5.86
CA LEU A 111 -5.63 3.96 5.46
C LEU A 111 -6.04 3.08 6.64
N GLN A 112 -7.17 2.39 6.48
CA GLN A 112 -7.79 1.54 7.50
C GLN A 112 -7.88 0.09 7.05
N ILE A 113 -8.17 -0.17 5.78
CA ILE A 113 -8.48 -1.51 5.28
C ILE A 113 -7.65 -1.81 4.04
N ILE A 114 -6.96 -2.95 4.06
CA ILE A 114 -6.26 -3.51 2.89
C ILE A 114 -6.86 -4.88 2.60
N LYS A 115 -7.56 -4.96 1.47
CA LYS A 115 -8.25 -6.18 1.02
C LYS A 115 -7.28 -7.15 0.35
N CYS A 116 -7.82 -8.33 0.00
CA CYS A 116 -7.05 -9.48 -0.49
C CYS A 116 -6.05 -9.10 -1.59
N ARG A 117 -4.77 -9.45 -1.42
CA ARG A 117 -3.68 -9.15 -2.36
C ARG A 117 -3.47 -7.66 -2.67
N GLY A 118 -3.92 -6.75 -1.81
CA GLY A 118 -3.85 -5.29 -2.04
C GLY A 118 -2.46 -4.80 -2.48
N PHE A 119 -1.39 -5.32 -1.88
CA PHE A 119 0.01 -5.04 -2.23
C PHE A 119 0.81 -6.30 -2.60
N SER A 120 0.15 -7.41 -2.94
CA SER A 120 0.83 -8.67 -3.25
C SER A 120 1.83 -8.51 -4.40
N GLY A 121 3.07 -8.94 -4.24
CA GLY A 121 4.13 -8.85 -5.24
C GLY A 121 4.75 -7.45 -5.39
N CYS A 122 4.53 -6.53 -4.45
CA CYS A 122 5.26 -5.25 -4.40
C CYS A 122 6.70 -5.47 -3.90
N LEU A 123 7.54 -6.09 -4.75
CA LEU A 123 8.86 -6.61 -4.37
C LEU A 123 9.79 -5.57 -3.73
N LYS A 124 9.70 -4.30 -4.14
CA LYS A 124 10.55 -3.21 -3.63
C LYS A 124 9.91 -2.37 -2.52
N LEU A 125 8.70 -2.73 -2.06
CA LEU A 125 7.98 -1.94 -1.05
C LEU A 125 8.72 -2.07 0.27
N SER A 126 9.19 -0.94 0.78
CA SER A 126 9.97 -0.85 2.02
C SER A 126 9.42 0.16 3.01
N GLN A 127 8.62 1.13 2.54
CA GLN A 127 8.03 2.18 3.38
C GLN A 127 6.53 2.27 3.12
N ILE A 128 5.73 1.93 4.13
CA ILE A 128 4.28 2.07 4.07
C ILE A 128 3.72 2.54 5.42
N ASP A 129 2.86 3.55 5.38
CA ASP A 129 2.17 4.05 6.57
C ASP A 129 0.96 3.16 6.89
N LEU A 130 1.01 2.44 8.02
CA LEU A 130 -0.05 1.51 8.45
C LEU A 130 -0.60 1.79 9.86
N ASP A 131 -0.26 2.93 10.45
CA ASP A 131 -0.63 3.29 11.84
C ASP A 131 -2.14 3.23 12.12
N ASN A 132 -2.96 3.45 11.08
CA ASN A 132 -4.42 3.47 11.17
C ASN A 132 -5.10 2.19 10.68
N VAL A 133 -4.34 1.20 10.18
CA VAL A 133 -4.90 -0.02 9.63
C VAL A 133 -5.52 -0.87 10.74
N VAL A 134 -6.80 -1.21 10.55
CA VAL A 134 -7.62 -2.03 11.45
C VAL A 134 -7.91 -3.41 10.87
N GLU A 135 -7.88 -3.56 9.54
CA GLU A 135 -8.21 -4.81 8.85
C GLU A 135 -7.21 -5.09 7.72
N LEU A 136 -6.62 -6.28 7.75
CA LEU A 136 -5.91 -6.90 6.65
C LEU A 136 -6.67 -8.14 6.18
N GLN A 137 -6.63 -8.42 4.89
CA GLN A 137 -7.11 -9.69 4.32
C GLN A 137 -5.96 -10.55 3.80
N SER A 138 -6.29 -11.80 3.45
CA SER A 138 -5.30 -12.79 3.01
C SER A 138 -4.42 -12.27 1.88
N ASP A 139 -3.15 -12.67 1.90
CA ASP A 139 -2.13 -12.29 0.92
C ASP A 139 -1.88 -10.77 0.77
N ALA A 140 -2.38 -9.90 1.67
CA ALA A 140 -2.33 -8.45 1.48
C ALA A 140 -0.91 -7.92 1.16
N PHE A 141 0.12 -8.50 1.78
CA PHE A 141 1.55 -8.18 1.54
C PHE A 141 2.34 -9.40 1.06
N PHE A 142 1.69 -10.41 0.48
CA PHE A 142 2.37 -11.60 -0.03
C PHE A 142 3.51 -11.22 -0.99
N ASN A 143 4.70 -11.79 -0.82
CA ASN A 143 5.88 -11.56 -1.65
C ASN A 143 6.32 -10.08 -1.69
N CYS A 144 6.36 -9.40 -0.54
CA CYS A 144 6.89 -8.04 -0.39
C CYS A 144 8.33 -8.08 0.19
N ASN A 145 9.31 -8.29 -0.69
CA ASN A 145 10.66 -8.70 -0.30
C ASN A 145 11.48 -7.65 0.46
N CYS A 146 11.10 -6.37 0.38
CA CYS A 146 11.84 -5.27 1.00
C CYS A 146 11.18 -4.68 2.26
N LEU A 147 10.08 -5.26 2.75
CA LEU A 147 9.49 -4.84 4.02
C LEU A 147 10.39 -5.31 5.16
N VAL A 148 10.79 -4.40 6.05
CA VAL A 148 11.70 -4.72 7.17
C VAL A 148 10.99 -4.62 8.52
N GLN A 149 10.27 -3.51 8.73
CA GLN A 149 9.55 -3.23 9.96
C GLN A 149 8.18 -2.64 9.63
N LEU A 150 7.14 -3.10 10.32
CA LEU A 150 5.78 -2.58 10.17
C LEU A 150 5.23 -2.19 11.53
N LYS A 151 4.45 -1.10 11.55
CA LYS A 151 3.74 -0.63 12.74
C LYS A 151 2.24 -0.50 12.43
N MET A 152 1.44 -1.27 13.15
CA MET A 152 0.01 -1.48 12.92
C MET A 152 -0.74 -1.60 14.26
N ASN A 153 -0.60 -0.58 15.11
CA ASN A 153 -1.08 -0.64 16.51
C ASN A 153 -2.61 -0.80 16.65
N LYS A 154 -3.38 -0.58 15.60
CA LYS A 154 -4.84 -0.76 15.60
C LYS A 154 -5.30 -2.09 15.01
N LEU A 155 -4.39 -2.87 14.42
CA LEU A 155 -4.70 -4.14 13.77
C LEU A 155 -5.04 -5.21 14.82
N LYS A 156 -6.14 -5.94 14.60
CA LYS A 156 -6.59 -7.03 15.49
C LYS A 156 -6.12 -8.41 15.07
N SER A 157 -5.95 -8.65 13.76
CA SER A 157 -5.54 -9.95 13.27
C SER A 157 -4.61 -9.88 12.08
N ILE A 158 -3.66 -10.82 12.01
CA ILE A 158 -2.87 -11.07 10.79
C ILE A 158 -3.43 -12.32 10.11
N PRO A 159 -3.99 -12.20 8.89
CA PRO A 159 -4.65 -13.31 8.20
C PRO A 159 -3.65 -14.25 7.52
N GLN A 160 -4.17 -15.35 6.97
CA GLN A 160 -3.41 -16.34 6.19
C GLN A 160 -2.53 -15.68 5.12
N SER A 161 -1.27 -16.13 5.03
CA SER A 161 -0.30 -15.80 3.98
C SER A 161 -0.05 -14.29 3.79
N CYS A 162 -0.44 -13.46 4.77
CA CYS A 162 -0.36 -12.00 4.67
C CYS A 162 1.07 -11.52 4.38
N PHE A 163 2.08 -12.15 4.98
CA PHE A 163 3.50 -11.82 4.87
C PHE A 163 4.34 -13.02 4.40
N GLU A 164 3.71 -13.98 3.71
CA GLU A 164 4.44 -15.09 3.09
C GLU A 164 5.39 -14.57 2.00
N PHE A 165 6.57 -15.18 1.85
CA PHE A 165 7.66 -14.69 0.98
C PHE A 165 8.12 -13.25 1.28
N CYS A 166 8.16 -12.83 2.55
CA CYS A 166 8.73 -11.54 2.96
C CYS A 166 10.09 -11.70 3.68
N PRO A 167 11.18 -12.09 2.97
CA PRO A 167 12.46 -12.47 3.58
C PRO A 167 13.19 -11.36 4.34
N SER A 168 12.86 -10.09 4.10
CA SER A 168 13.46 -8.96 4.83
C SER A 168 12.69 -8.57 6.09
N LEU A 169 11.49 -9.12 6.31
CA LEU A 169 10.66 -8.73 7.44
C LEU A 169 11.32 -9.23 8.74
N ARG A 170 11.52 -8.31 9.68
CA ARG A 170 12.16 -8.57 10.98
C ARG A 170 11.23 -8.26 12.14
N GLN A 171 10.38 -7.25 12.02
CA GLN A 171 9.55 -6.82 13.13
C GLN A 171 8.17 -6.32 12.71
N ILE A 172 7.15 -6.71 13.48
CA ILE A 172 5.83 -6.10 13.47
C ILE A 172 5.51 -5.60 14.86
N ILE A 173 5.16 -4.32 14.97
CA ILE A 173 4.65 -3.70 16.19
C ILE A 173 3.14 -3.53 16.04
N ALA A 174 2.35 -4.22 16.85
CA ALA A 174 0.89 -4.21 16.77
C ALA A 174 0.26 -4.37 18.16
N ASP A 175 0.15 -3.26 18.89
CA ASP A 175 -0.36 -3.21 20.27
C ASP A 175 -1.69 -3.96 20.50
N LYS A 176 -2.66 -3.80 19.59
CA LYS A 176 -4.01 -4.38 19.69
C LYS A 176 -4.16 -5.73 19.00
N LEU A 177 -3.05 -6.36 18.59
CA LEU A 177 -3.10 -7.64 17.90
C LEU A 177 -3.64 -8.73 18.84
N GLU A 178 -4.66 -9.45 18.40
CA GLU A 178 -5.31 -10.52 19.17
C GLU A 178 -5.04 -11.89 18.54
N ASN A 179 -4.97 -11.97 17.20
CA ASN A 179 -4.87 -13.24 16.48
C ASN A 179 -3.86 -13.20 15.33
N VAL A 180 -3.12 -14.29 15.14
CA VAL A 180 -2.21 -14.48 14.00
C VAL A 180 -2.51 -15.83 13.38
N ASP A 181 -2.85 -15.86 12.10
CA ASP A 181 -3.05 -17.11 11.36
C ASP A 181 -1.74 -17.92 11.33
N GLN A 182 -1.83 -19.24 11.49
CA GLN A 182 -0.68 -20.15 11.48
C GLN A 182 0.15 -20.08 10.18
N ARG A 183 -0.45 -19.65 9.07
CA ARG A 183 0.21 -19.47 7.76
C ARG A 183 0.47 -18.00 7.43
N ALA A 184 0.29 -17.07 8.38
CA ALA A 184 0.46 -15.64 8.14
C ALA A 184 1.84 -15.28 7.54
N PHE A 185 2.89 -15.99 7.95
CA PHE A 185 4.27 -15.73 7.56
C PHE A 185 4.85 -16.82 6.65
N GLY A 186 4.31 -18.05 6.67
CA GLY A 186 4.60 -19.10 5.69
C GLY A 186 6.10 -19.29 5.35
N PHE A 187 6.38 -19.57 4.08
CA PHE A 187 7.75 -19.77 3.58
C PHE A 187 8.55 -18.46 3.51
N GLN A 188 9.86 -18.55 3.75
CA GLN A 188 10.82 -17.44 3.69
C GLN A 188 10.52 -16.26 4.63
N CYS A 189 9.78 -16.47 5.71
CA CYS A 189 9.51 -15.45 6.73
C CYS A 189 9.68 -16.05 8.14
N SER A 190 10.86 -16.60 8.40
CA SER A 190 11.09 -17.51 9.54
C SER A 190 11.44 -16.81 10.87
N ASN A 191 11.80 -15.53 10.84
CA ASN A 191 12.38 -14.81 12.00
C ASN A 191 11.71 -13.44 12.26
N VAL A 192 10.39 -13.35 12.15
CA VAL A 192 9.67 -12.10 12.46
C VAL A 192 9.40 -12.00 13.96
N ASN A 193 9.90 -10.93 14.58
CA ASN A 193 9.57 -10.55 15.93
C ASN A 193 8.23 -9.79 15.96
N ILE A 194 7.22 -10.27 16.68
CA ILE A 194 5.97 -9.54 16.90
C ILE A 194 5.98 -8.93 18.29
N VAL A 195 5.85 -7.60 18.35
CA VAL A 195 5.71 -6.84 19.58
C VAL A 195 4.24 -6.42 19.70
N CYS A 196 3.53 -7.01 20.67
CA CYS A 196 2.12 -6.72 20.96
C CYS A 196 1.89 -6.72 22.48
N LYS A 197 0.77 -6.11 22.93
CA LYS A 197 0.41 -6.08 24.36
C LYS A 197 -0.33 -7.32 24.81
N ASN A 198 -1.11 -7.92 23.92
CA ASN A 198 -1.88 -9.13 24.20
C ASN A 198 -1.02 -10.38 24.10
N ASP A 199 -1.40 -11.43 24.83
CA ASP A 199 -0.77 -12.75 24.72
C ASP A 199 -1.32 -13.50 23.50
N LEU A 200 -0.44 -13.80 22.54
CA LEU A 200 -0.78 -14.52 21.31
C LEU A 200 -0.69 -16.04 21.55
N THR A 201 -1.71 -16.64 22.16
CA THR A 201 -1.87 -18.10 22.27
C THR A 201 -2.65 -18.65 21.07
N PRO A 202 -2.31 -19.82 20.46
CA PRO A 202 -1.52 -20.94 21.01
C PRO A 202 -0.14 -21.19 20.36
N PHE A 203 0.29 -20.41 19.35
CA PHE A 203 1.42 -20.80 18.48
C PHE A 203 2.83 -20.40 18.95
N GLY A 204 3.03 -20.06 20.23
CA GLY A 204 4.38 -19.90 20.77
C GLY A 204 5.20 -18.77 20.12
N TRP A 205 4.54 -17.77 19.54
CA TRP A 205 5.17 -16.51 19.15
C TRP A 205 5.64 -15.87 20.44
N LYS A 206 6.92 -16.07 20.77
CA LYS A 206 7.50 -15.60 22.04
C LYS A 206 7.17 -14.12 22.17
N LYS A 207 6.51 -13.79 23.27
CA LYS A 207 6.45 -12.43 23.81
C LYS A 207 7.90 -11.98 24.04
N CYS A 208 8.53 -11.40 23.03
CA CYS A 208 9.85 -10.83 23.20
C CYS A 208 9.66 -9.47 23.87
N LYS A 209 10.18 -9.40 25.10
CA LYS A 209 10.35 -8.19 25.89
C LYS A 209 10.85 -7.06 25.00
N GLU A 210 10.43 -5.85 25.34
CA GLU A 210 10.70 -4.55 24.73
C GLU A 210 12.16 -4.29 24.32
N GLU A 211 12.68 -5.02 23.33
CA GLU A 211 13.93 -4.67 22.67
C GLU A 211 13.55 -4.08 21.32
N LYS A 212 13.38 -2.74 21.34
CA LYS A 212 13.51 -1.95 20.11
C LYS A 212 14.83 -2.39 19.48
N LEU A 213 14.79 -2.96 18.28
CA LEU A 213 15.98 -3.09 17.46
C LEU A 213 16.57 -1.68 17.36
N GLN A 214 17.71 -1.46 18.02
CA GLN A 214 18.48 -0.24 17.86
C GLN A 214 18.88 -0.18 16.39
N GLU A 215 18.59 0.97 15.77
CA GLU A 215 19.02 1.30 14.42
C GLU A 215 20.54 1.11 14.33
N ALA A 216 20.98 0.26 13.40
CA ALA A 216 22.37 0.19 12.95
C ALA A 216 22.50 1.00 11.65
#